data_AF-A0A2W5QRU1-F1
#
_entry.id   AF-A0A2W5QRU1-F1
#
_cell.length_a   1.000
_cell.length_b   1.000
_cell.length_c   1.000
_cell.angle_alpha   90.00
_cell.angle_beta   90.00
_cell.angle_gamma   90.00
#
_symmetry.space_group_name_H-M   'P 1'
#
loop_
_entity.id
_entity.type
_entity.pdbx_description
1 polymer ?
#
loop_
_entity_poly.entity_id
_entity_poly.type
_entity_poly.pdbx_seq_one_letter_code
_entity_poly.pdbx_strand_id
1 'polypeptide(L)'
;MADSEISMSLSRPSRRDVLSAALMTIGGTSFNSSAAAEPQDHGATDAAVLAWKAWRAAHRRTLALCRKQQHLESDLARTIGFPQVVLAGAELPSPVRIGSLRQFDELAADLPSLCVRRDEVATALRIHQQRWDDADRAVGYSVTRQEEAAASANERGLSAKLDVLIAVGADGAEGRHFPWPELRRIRRDVARLMQLRRHDAVGFTA
;
A
#
# COMPACT_ATOMS: atom_id res chain seq x y z
N MET A 1 46.18 -46.55 -3.07
CA MET A 1 45.12 -46.28 -4.06
C MET A 1 44.05 -45.47 -3.38
N ALA A 2 44.15 -44.15 -3.53
CA ALA A 2 43.14 -43.18 -3.17
C ALA A 2 42.49 -42.75 -4.49
N ASP A 3 41.15 -42.75 -4.52
CA ASP A 3 40.28 -41.81 -5.24
C ASP A 3 38.86 -42.36 -5.22
N SER A 4 37.99 -41.70 -4.47
CA SER A 4 36.54 -41.87 -4.56
C SER A 4 35.92 -40.52 -4.25
N GLU A 5 35.95 -39.64 -5.24
CA GLU A 5 35.14 -38.42 -5.25
C GLU A 5 33.67 -38.83 -5.35
N ILE A 6 32.96 -38.81 -4.22
CA ILE A 6 31.50 -38.84 -4.20
C ILE A 6 31.02 -37.49 -4.71
N SER A 7 30.82 -37.40 -6.02
CA SER A 7 30.20 -36.26 -6.67
C SER A 7 28.69 -36.27 -6.37
N MET A 8 28.28 -35.71 -5.22
CA MET A 8 26.88 -35.32 -5.00
C MET A 8 26.56 -34.12 -5.90
N SER A 9 26.15 -34.42 -7.13
CA SER A 9 25.48 -33.44 -7.98
C SER A 9 24.07 -33.22 -7.43
N LEU A 10 23.93 -32.27 -6.50
CA LEU A 10 22.62 -31.75 -6.12
C LEU A 10 21.94 -31.25 -7.39
N SER A 11 20.85 -31.91 -7.80
CA SER A 11 20.03 -31.45 -8.91
C SER A 11 19.56 -30.03 -8.62
N ARG A 12 20.04 -29.07 -9.42
CA ARG A 12 19.53 -27.70 -9.38
C ARG A 12 18.02 -27.75 -9.58
N PRO A 13 17.22 -27.10 -8.72
CA PRO A 13 15.78 -27.04 -8.92
C PRO A 13 15.49 -26.51 -10.32
N SER A 14 14.64 -27.21 -11.05
CA SER A 14 14.22 -26.80 -12.37
C SER A 14 13.43 -25.49 -12.25
N ARG A 15 13.47 -24.67 -13.30
CA ARG A 15 12.64 -23.45 -13.40
C ARG A 15 11.15 -23.74 -13.15
N ARG A 16 10.71 -24.96 -13.47
CA ARG A 16 9.35 -25.47 -13.18
C ARG A 16 9.10 -25.68 -11.69
N ASP A 17 10.09 -26.10 -10.91
CA ASP A 17 9.95 -26.30 -9.46
C ASP A 17 9.80 -24.96 -8.74
N VAL A 18 10.53 -23.95 -9.21
CA VAL A 18 10.42 -22.58 -8.70
C VAL A 18 9.06 -21.95 -9.05
N LEU A 19 8.54 -22.21 -10.26
CA LEU A 19 7.19 -21.78 -10.66
C LEU A 19 6.09 -22.47 -9.85
N SER A 20 6.17 -23.79 -9.66
CA SER A 20 5.22 -24.54 -8.84
C SER A 20 5.22 -24.08 -7.37
N ALA A 21 6.39 -23.81 -6.80
CA ALA A 21 6.50 -23.27 -5.44
C ALA A 21 5.91 -21.85 -5.33
N ALA A 22 6.14 -20.99 -6.34
CA ALA A 22 5.53 -19.67 -6.40
C ALA A 22 4.00 -19.75 -6.52
N LEU A 23 3.48 -20.72 -7.28
CA LEU A 23 2.04 -20.96 -7.46
C LEU A 23 1.35 -21.44 -6.18
N MET A 24 1.98 -22.33 -5.41
CA MET A 24 1.49 -22.75 -4.09
C MET A 24 1.36 -21.58 -3.10
N THR A 25 2.19 -20.54 -3.26
CA THR A 25 2.16 -19.32 -2.43
C THR A 25 1.12 -18.29 -2.91
N ILE A 26 0.55 -18.46 -4.11
CA ILE A 26 -0.51 -17.62 -4.67
C ILE A 26 -1.89 -18.28 -4.47
N GLY A 27 -1.97 -19.61 -4.53
CA GLY A 27 -3.18 -20.41 -4.33
C GLY A 27 -3.44 -20.87 -2.88
N GLY A 28 -2.79 -20.27 -1.88
CA GLY A 28 -2.86 -20.64 -0.46
C GLY A 28 -4.22 -20.51 0.24
N THR A 29 -5.34 -20.47 -0.48
CA THR A 29 -6.62 -21.01 0.01
C THR A 29 -6.80 -22.39 -0.59
N SER A 30 -6.34 -23.37 0.18
CA SER A 30 -6.52 -24.83 0.09
C SER A 30 -7.54 -25.34 -0.94
N PHE A 31 -7.09 -26.16 -1.89
CA PHE A 31 -7.87 -27.30 -2.40
C PHE A 31 -6.93 -28.48 -2.66
N ASN A 32 -7.21 -29.58 -1.98
CA ASN A 32 -6.50 -30.84 -2.05
C ASN A 32 -6.99 -31.61 -3.29
N SER A 33 -6.11 -32.15 -4.15
CA SER A 33 -5.92 -33.59 -4.35
C SER A 33 -5.11 -33.96 -5.62
N SER A 34 -4.18 -34.89 -5.40
CA SER A 34 -3.89 -36.10 -6.21
C SER A 34 -3.22 -36.04 -7.60
N ALA A 35 -2.00 -36.59 -7.59
CA ALA A 35 -1.40 -37.60 -8.47
C ALA A 35 -1.37 -37.43 -10.00
N ALA A 36 -0.13 -37.36 -10.49
CA ALA A 36 0.39 -37.96 -11.73
C ALA A 36 -0.40 -37.68 -13.03
N ALA A 37 -0.12 -36.53 -13.64
CA ALA A 37 -0.25 -36.34 -15.09
C ALA A 37 0.82 -35.36 -15.58
N GLU A 38 1.29 -35.58 -16.81
CA GLU A 38 2.34 -34.80 -17.48
C GLU A 38 2.13 -33.27 -17.40
N PRO A 39 3.20 -32.46 -17.38
CA PRO A 39 3.12 -31.03 -17.12
C PRO A 39 2.54 -30.28 -18.33
N GLN A 40 1.22 -30.16 -18.37
CA GLN A 40 0.53 -29.34 -19.36
C GLN A 40 0.70 -27.84 -19.05
N ASP A 41 1.13 -27.10 -20.07
CA ASP A 41 1.26 -25.64 -20.14
C ASP A 41 -0.04 -24.87 -19.75
N HIS A 42 -1.17 -25.57 -19.75
CA HIS A 42 -2.49 -25.04 -19.42
C HIS A 42 -2.59 -24.57 -17.96
N GLY A 43 -1.82 -25.17 -17.04
CA GLY A 43 -1.81 -24.78 -15.62
C GLY A 43 -1.17 -23.41 -15.36
N ALA A 44 -0.18 -23.01 -16.17
CA ALA A 44 0.45 -21.70 -16.05
C ALA A 44 -0.47 -20.58 -16.59
N THR A 45 -1.25 -20.85 -17.65
CA THR A 45 -2.23 -19.88 -18.19
C THR A 45 -3.30 -19.59 -17.16
N ASP A 46 -3.85 -20.63 -16.57
CA ASP A 46 -4.91 -20.50 -15.57
C ASP A 46 -4.41 -19.72 -14.35
N ALA A 47 -3.18 -19.98 -13.90
CA ALA A 47 -2.57 -19.24 -12.81
C ALA A 47 -2.35 -17.74 -13.10
N ALA A 48 -1.90 -17.38 -14.31
CA ALA A 48 -1.73 -15.98 -14.68
C ALA A 48 -3.08 -15.24 -14.75
N VAL A 49 -4.12 -15.91 -15.26
CA VAL A 49 -5.50 -15.38 -15.28
C VAL A 49 -6.05 -15.21 -13.86
N LEU A 50 -5.80 -16.18 -12.97
CA LEU A 50 -6.19 -16.11 -11.56
C LEU A 50 -5.45 -14.97 -10.84
N ALA A 51 -4.13 -14.83 -11.05
CA ALA A 51 -3.33 -13.75 -10.47
C ALA A 51 -3.81 -12.36 -10.94
N TRP A 52 -4.15 -12.22 -12.22
CA TRP A 52 -4.71 -10.98 -12.75
C TRP A 52 -6.10 -10.67 -12.16
N LYS A 53 -6.99 -11.66 -12.07
CA LYS A 53 -8.32 -11.49 -11.44
C LYS A 53 -8.18 -11.07 -9.98
N ALA A 54 -7.26 -11.71 -9.24
CA ALA A 54 -6.96 -11.38 -7.85
C ALA A 54 -6.42 -9.95 -7.73
N TRP A 55 -5.47 -9.55 -8.57
CA TRP A 55 -4.96 -8.18 -8.60
C TRP A 55 -6.07 -7.17 -8.89
N ARG A 56 -6.93 -7.43 -9.89
CA ARG A 56 -8.04 -6.54 -10.25
C ARG A 56 -9.06 -6.40 -9.10
N ALA A 57 -9.33 -7.47 -8.37
CA ALA A 57 -10.20 -7.45 -7.19
C ALA A 57 -9.56 -6.63 -6.06
N ALA A 58 -8.27 -6.84 -5.78
CA ALA A 58 -7.52 -6.06 -4.79
C ALA A 58 -7.50 -4.57 -5.16
N HIS A 59 -7.19 -4.23 -6.41
CA HIS A 59 -7.19 -2.86 -6.92
C HIS A 59 -8.53 -2.16 -6.73
N ARG A 60 -9.65 -2.81 -7.07
CA ARG A 60 -11.00 -2.27 -6.85
C ARG A 60 -11.30 -2.05 -5.37
N ARG A 61 -10.90 -2.98 -4.51
CA ARG A 61 -11.07 -2.85 -3.05
C ARG A 61 -10.28 -1.66 -2.51
N THR A 62 -9.02 -1.50 -2.92
CA THR A 62 -8.18 -0.38 -2.53
C THR A 62 -8.80 0.95 -2.97
N LEU A 63 -9.29 1.06 -4.21
CA LEU A 63 -9.95 2.28 -4.69
C LEU A 63 -11.23 2.61 -3.88
N ALA A 64 -12.04 1.59 -3.55
CA ALA A 64 -13.25 1.79 -2.76
C ALA A 64 -12.91 2.28 -1.34
N LEU A 65 -11.90 1.69 -0.70
CA LEU A 65 -11.43 2.10 0.62
C LEU A 65 -10.81 3.49 0.62
N CYS A 66 -10.03 3.83 -0.42
CA CYS A 66 -9.47 5.16 -0.60
C CYS A 66 -10.57 6.23 -0.71
N ARG A 67 -11.58 6.02 -1.54
CA ARG A 67 -12.73 6.95 -1.65
C ARG A 67 -13.48 7.10 -0.33
N LYS A 68 -13.70 5.98 0.37
CA LYS A 68 -14.36 5.98 1.68
C LYS A 68 -13.53 6.76 2.70
N GLN A 69 -12.22 6.52 2.75
CA GLN A 69 -11.29 7.22 3.64
C GLN A 69 -11.27 8.72 3.35
N GLN A 70 -11.20 9.14 2.09
CA GLN A 70 -11.23 10.55 1.69
C GLN A 70 -12.54 11.24 2.06
N HIS A 71 -13.66 10.54 1.89
CA HIS A 71 -14.97 11.05 2.28
C HIS A 71 -15.06 11.27 3.79
N LEU A 72 -14.66 10.28 4.59
CA LEU A 72 -14.64 10.37 6.05
C LEU A 72 -13.67 11.46 6.55
N GLU A 73 -12.51 11.62 5.90
CA GLU A 73 -11.57 12.71 6.20
C GLU A 73 -12.19 14.08 5.96
N SER A 74 -12.83 14.24 4.80
CA SER A 74 -13.49 15.49 4.42
C SER A 74 -14.62 15.84 5.39
N ASP A 75 -15.38 14.83 5.82
CA ASP A 75 -16.44 15.02 6.80
C ASP A 75 -15.90 15.38 8.18
N LEU A 76 -14.82 14.74 8.66
CA LEU A 76 -14.16 15.14 9.90
C LEU A 76 -13.63 16.57 9.81
N ALA A 77 -12.95 16.92 8.72
CA ALA A 77 -12.39 18.26 8.52
C ALA A 77 -13.48 19.33 8.45
N ARG A 78 -14.62 19.03 7.83
CA ARG A 78 -15.76 19.93 7.77
C ARG A 78 -16.47 20.09 9.11
N THR A 79 -16.57 19.01 9.91
CA THR A 79 -17.36 19.02 11.15
C THR A 79 -16.56 19.50 12.35
N ILE A 80 -15.31 19.07 12.49
CA ILE A 80 -14.46 19.38 13.63
C ILE A 80 -13.36 20.39 13.28
N GLY A 81 -12.89 20.38 12.03
CA GLY A 81 -11.68 21.11 11.62
C GLY A 81 -10.40 20.48 12.16
N PHE A 82 -9.27 20.67 11.46
CA PHE A 82 -8.00 20.11 11.91
C PHE A 82 -7.59 20.66 13.30
N PRO A 83 -6.95 19.84 14.16
CA PRO A 83 -6.43 20.27 15.45
C PRO A 83 -5.49 21.48 15.33
N GLN A 84 -5.97 22.64 15.75
CA GLN A 84 -5.25 23.90 15.64
C GLN A 84 -5.75 24.93 16.66
N VAL A 85 -4.88 25.86 17.03
CA VAL A 85 -5.18 27.00 17.90
C VAL A 85 -4.82 28.27 17.17
N VAL A 86 -5.65 29.31 17.26
CA VAL A 86 -5.37 30.63 16.70
C VAL A 86 -4.79 31.51 17.80
N LEU A 87 -3.56 31.96 17.60
CA LEU A 87 -2.90 32.94 18.45
C LEU A 87 -3.12 34.34 17.90
N ALA A 88 -3.71 35.19 18.74
CA ALA A 88 -3.74 36.63 18.53
C ALA A 88 -3.04 37.32 19.71
N GLY A 89 -2.43 38.48 19.44
CA GLY A 89 -1.74 39.30 20.43
C GLY A 89 -1.12 40.53 19.77
N ALA A 90 -0.82 41.57 20.57
CA ALA A 90 -0.23 42.81 20.08
C ALA A 90 1.17 42.62 19.45
N GLU A 91 1.86 41.54 19.84
CA GLU A 91 3.20 41.19 19.34
C GLU A 91 3.18 40.43 18.02
N LEU A 92 2.00 39.96 17.59
CA LEU A 92 1.84 39.27 16.32
C LEU A 92 1.25 40.22 15.28
N PRO A 93 1.85 40.34 14.08
CA PRO A 93 1.35 41.23 13.03
C PRO A 93 -0.02 40.80 12.48
N SER A 94 -0.36 39.51 12.61
CA SER A 94 -1.68 38.96 12.28
C SER A 94 -1.93 37.68 13.09
N PRO A 95 -3.20 37.22 13.21
CA PRO A 95 -3.49 35.96 13.89
C PRO A 95 -2.77 34.77 13.25
N VAL A 96 -2.02 34.02 14.04
CA VAL A 96 -1.24 32.86 13.58
C VAL A 96 -1.92 31.57 14.00
N ARG A 97 -2.06 30.63 13.07
CA ARG A 97 -2.60 29.30 13.33
C ARG A 97 -1.48 28.33 13.68
N ILE A 98 -1.60 27.71 14.85
CA ILE A 98 -0.65 26.74 15.39
C ILE A 98 -1.32 25.37 15.42
N GLY A 99 -0.77 24.40 14.69
CA GLY A 99 -1.24 23.01 14.67
C GLY A 99 -0.46 22.07 15.60
N SER A 100 0.68 22.53 16.16
CA SER A 100 1.52 21.70 17.02
C SER A 100 2.32 22.53 18.02
N LEU A 101 2.73 21.90 19.13
CA LEU A 101 3.63 22.53 20.10
C LEU A 101 5.01 22.82 19.50
N ARG A 102 5.48 22.02 18.54
CA ARG A 102 6.73 22.32 17.84
C ARG A 102 6.64 23.64 17.08
N GLN A 103 5.57 23.85 16.33
CA GLN A 103 5.34 25.10 15.60
C GLN A 103 5.20 26.30 16.55
N PHE A 104 4.60 26.07 17.73
CA PHE A 104 4.56 27.07 18.78
C PHE A 104 5.96 27.41 19.31
N ASP A 105 6.76 26.39 19.65
CA ASP A 105 8.09 26.56 20.22
C ASP A 105 9.02 27.27 19.21
N GLU A 106 8.87 26.98 17.90
CA GLU A 106 9.54 27.69 16.81
C GLU A 106 9.13 29.16 16.75
N LEU A 107 7.84 29.49 16.85
CA LEU A 107 7.36 30.88 16.89
C LEU A 107 7.82 31.62 18.17
N ALA A 108 7.84 30.92 19.31
CA ALA A 108 8.25 31.47 20.59
C ALA A 108 9.76 31.71 20.68
N ALA A 109 10.57 31.06 19.84
CA ALA A 109 12.00 31.36 19.73
C ALA A 109 12.23 32.80 19.22
N ASP A 110 11.41 33.24 18.26
CA ASP A 110 11.46 34.61 17.72
C ASP A 110 10.72 35.62 18.61
N LEU A 111 9.73 35.16 19.38
CA LEU A 111 8.88 35.96 20.28
C LEU A 111 8.82 35.33 21.69
N PRO A 112 9.85 35.51 22.53
CA PRO A 112 9.95 34.84 23.84
C PRO A 112 8.82 35.18 24.82
N SER A 113 8.15 36.31 24.64
CA SER A 113 6.95 36.70 25.38
C SER A 113 5.81 35.68 25.27
N LEU A 114 5.74 34.94 24.15
CA LEU A 114 4.72 33.93 23.93
C LEU A 114 4.91 32.70 24.83
N CYS A 115 6.11 32.41 25.34
CA CYS A 115 6.40 31.25 26.18
C CYS A 115 5.44 31.10 27.37
N VAL A 116 4.94 32.21 27.93
CA VAL A 116 3.96 32.22 29.03
C VAL A 116 2.65 31.50 28.66
N ARG A 117 2.30 31.47 27.37
CA ARG A 117 1.07 30.86 26.84
C ARG A 117 1.24 29.40 26.44
N ARG A 118 2.42 28.81 26.62
CA ARG A 118 2.73 27.46 26.14
C ARG A 118 1.74 26.41 26.67
N ASP A 119 1.44 26.44 27.97
CA ASP A 119 0.54 25.47 28.60
C ASP A 119 -0.92 25.66 28.17
N GLU A 120 -1.33 26.90 27.92
CA GLU A 120 -2.63 27.25 27.35
C GLU A 120 -2.77 26.63 25.95
N VAL A 121 -1.77 26.84 25.09
CA VAL A 121 -1.74 26.29 23.73
C VAL A 121 -1.71 24.77 23.75
N ALA A 122 -0.88 24.17 24.60
CA ALA A 122 -0.81 22.72 24.78
C ALA A 122 -2.19 22.14 25.15
N THR A 123 -2.88 22.77 26.08
CA THR A 123 -4.20 22.36 26.54
C THR A 123 -5.26 22.51 25.46
N ALA A 124 -5.27 23.65 24.76
CA ALA A 124 -6.22 23.89 23.67
C ALA A 124 -6.02 22.90 22.51
N LEU A 125 -4.78 22.64 22.10
CA LEU A 125 -4.46 21.61 21.09
C LEU A 125 -4.93 20.23 21.53
N ARG A 126 -4.68 19.84 22.79
CA ARG A 126 -5.10 18.54 23.33
C ARG A 126 -6.62 18.40 23.39
N ILE A 127 -7.34 19.44 23.80
CA ILE A 127 -8.81 19.43 23.81
C ILE A 127 -9.35 19.25 22.40
N HIS A 128 -8.79 19.97 21.42
CA HIS A 128 -9.21 19.82 20.02
C HIS A 128 -8.87 18.43 19.47
N GLN A 129 -7.67 17.92 19.77
CA GLN A 129 -7.26 16.56 19.39
C GLN A 129 -8.21 15.51 19.95
N GLN A 130 -8.61 15.62 21.22
CA GLN A 130 -9.57 14.70 21.84
C GLN A 130 -10.92 14.72 21.11
N ARG A 131 -11.43 15.90 20.76
CA ARG A 131 -12.68 16.02 19.97
C ARG A 131 -12.54 15.38 18.60
N TRP A 132 -11.40 15.54 17.95
CA TRP A 132 -11.10 14.91 16.67
C TRP A 132 -11.04 13.38 16.78
N ASP A 133 -10.36 12.87 17.81
CA ASP A 133 -10.23 11.43 18.07
C ASP A 133 -11.56 10.79 18.45
N ASP A 134 -12.40 11.50 19.21
CA ASP A 134 -13.76 11.05 19.54
C ASP A 134 -14.65 10.98 18.29
N ALA A 135 -14.58 12.01 17.44
CA ALA A 135 -15.29 12.01 16.16
C ALA A 135 -14.78 10.92 15.21
N ASP A 136 -13.47 10.73 15.12
CA ASP A 136 -12.83 9.66 14.36
C ASP A 136 -13.31 8.29 14.83
N ARG A 137 -13.32 8.03 16.15
CA ARG A 137 -13.86 6.78 16.72
C ARG A 137 -15.33 6.56 16.37
N ALA A 138 -16.14 7.62 16.32
CA ALA A 138 -17.55 7.53 15.99
C ALA A 138 -17.79 7.22 14.50
N VAL A 139 -16.98 7.79 13.60
CA VAL A 139 -17.16 7.64 12.14
C VAL A 139 -16.29 6.54 11.50
N GLY A 140 -15.26 6.07 12.21
CA GLY A 140 -14.37 4.99 11.79
C GLY A 140 -13.35 5.38 10.70
N TYR A 141 -12.87 6.63 10.70
CA TYR A 141 -11.91 7.09 9.69
C TYR A 141 -10.55 6.37 9.81
N SER A 142 -9.95 6.32 10.99
CA SER A 142 -8.66 5.67 11.25
C SER A 142 -8.70 4.18 10.93
N VAL A 143 -9.80 3.50 11.26
CA VAL A 143 -10.04 2.10 10.89
C VAL A 143 -10.06 1.95 9.37
N THR A 144 -10.83 2.79 8.66
CA THR A 144 -10.90 2.74 7.19
C THR A 144 -9.54 3.05 6.56
N ARG A 145 -8.76 3.97 7.13
CA ARG A 145 -7.39 4.29 6.71
C ARG A 145 -6.46 3.07 6.87
N GLN A 146 -6.59 2.32 7.97
CA GLN A 146 -5.81 1.10 8.18
C GLN A 146 -6.20 -0.02 7.20
N GLU A 147 -7.50 -0.19 6.93
CA GLU A 147 -7.99 -1.14 5.93
C GLU A 147 -7.50 -0.78 4.52
N GLU A 148 -7.51 0.50 4.16
CA GLU A 148 -6.94 1.00 2.90
C GLU A 148 -5.45 0.65 2.79
N ALA A 149 -4.67 0.92 3.84
CA ALA A 149 -3.24 0.63 3.85
C ALA A 149 -2.96 -0.88 3.68
N ALA A 150 -3.76 -1.73 4.33
CA ALA A 150 -3.68 -3.19 4.19
C ALA A 150 -4.05 -3.65 2.77
N ALA A 151 -5.12 -3.08 2.19
CA ALA A 151 -5.53 -3.37 0.81
C ALA A 151 -4.46 -2.93 -0.21
N SER A 152 -3.89 -1.73 -0.02
CA SER A 152 -2.77 -1.19 -0.80
C SER A 152 -1.51 -2.06 -0.71
N ALA A 153 -1.21 -2.64 0.47
CA ALA A 153 -0.10 -3.59 0.63
C ALA A 153 -0.36 -4.90 -0.13
N ASN A 154 -1.56 -5.47 -0.02
CA ASN A 154 -1.95 -6.68 -0.74
C ASN A 154 -1.90 -6.49 -2.26
N GLU A 155 -2.42 -5.37 -2.75
CA GLU A 155 -2.40 -5.03 -4.18
C GLU A 155 -0.98 -4.94 -4.74
N ARG A 156 -0.05 -4.29 -4.01
CA ARG A 156 1.37 -4.24 -4.38
C ARG A 156 2.00 -5.63 -4.41
N GLY A 157 1.69 -6.49 -3.45
CA GLY A 157 2.16 -7.87 -3.41
C GLY A 157 1.69 -8.69 -4.62
N LEU A 158 0.42 -8.53 -5.03
CA LEU A 158 -0.12 -9.20 -6.21
C LEU A 158 0.50 -8.69 -7.52
N SER A 159 0.80 -7.38 -7.61
CA SER A 159 1.54 -6.81 -8.75
C SER A 159 2.92 -7.43 -8.87
N ALA A 160 3.68 -7.52 -7.77
CA ALA A 160 5.02 -8.11 -7.77
C ALA A 160 4.99 -9.60 -8.18
N LYS A 161 3.98 -10.35 -7.72
CA LYS A 161 3.77 -11.75 -8.13
C LYS A 161 3.49 -11.88 -9.63
N LEU A 162 2.67 -10.98 -10.19
CA LEU A 162 2.41 -10.94 -11.63
C LEU A 162 3.68 -10.60 -12.43
N ASP A 163 4.52 -9.69 -11.92
CA ASP A 163 5.80 -9.34 -12.54
C ASP A 163 6.77 -10.54 -12.58
N VAL A 164 6.84 -11.33 -11.51
CA VAL A 164 7.63 -12.57 -11.47
C VAL A 164 7.10 -13.61 -12.47
N LEU A 165 5.78 -13.83 -12.52
CA LEU A 165 5.17 -14.77 -13.47
C LEU A 165 5.47 -14.37 -14.93
N ILE A 166 5.43 -13.07 -15.24
CA ILE A 166 5.76 -12.56 -16.58
C ILE A 166 7.25 -12.73 -16.88
N ALA A 167 8.15 -12.48 -15.92
CA ALA A 167 9.59 -12.66 -16.11
C ALA A 167 9.96 -14.14 -16.34
N VAL A 168 9.43 -15.04 -15.51
CA VAL A 168 9.70 -16.49 -15.60
C VAL A 168 8.97 -17.14 -16.79
N GLY A 169 7.93 -16.51 -17.32
CA GLY A 169 7.33 -16.89 -18.60
C GLY A 169 8.11 -16.43 -19.84
N ALA A 170 8.79 -15.28 -19.74
CA ALA A 170 9.44 -14.63 -20.88
C ALA A 170 10.71 -15.33 -21.37
N ASP A 171 11.51 -15.98 -20.51
CA ASP A 171 12.73 -16.68 -20.97
C ASP A 171 12.46 -18.12 -21.49
N GLY A 172 11.22 -18.47 -21.84
CA GLY A 172 10.88 -19.77 -22.44
C GLY A 172 11.08 -19.77 -23.96
N ALA A 173 11.60 -20.86 -24.54
CA ALA A 173 11.82 -21.00 -25.99
C ALA A 173 10.54 -20.82 -26.85
N GLU A 174 9.36 -20.90 -26.22
CA GLU A 174 8.05 -20.73 -26.85
C GLU A 174 7.45 -19.32 -26.71
N GLY A 175 8.25 -18.27 -26.51
CA GLY A 175 7.78 -16.88 -26.29
C GLY A 175 6.85 -16.24 -27.36
N ARG A 176 6.42 -17.00 -28.37
CA ARG A 176 5.40 -16.65 -29.39
C ARG A 176 4.07 -17.40 -29.25
N HIS A 177 3.99 -18.51 -28.53
CA HIS A 177 2.73 -19.17 -28.19
C HIS A 177 2.51 -19.04 -26.68
N PHE A 178 1.26 -18.82 -26.26
CA PHE A 178 0.80 -18.37 -24.93
C PHE A 178 0.61 -16.83 -24.81
N PRO A 179 -0.42 -16.32 -24.08
CA PRO A 179 -0.86 -14.90 -24.10
C PRO A 179 0.09 -13.89 -23.43
N TRP A 180 1.40 -14.04 -23.62
CA TRP A 180 2.42 -13.11 -23.18
C TRP A 180 2.23 -11.68 -23.72
N PRO A 181 1.75 -11.45 -24.96
CA PRO A 181 1.42 -10.09 -25.43
C PRO A 181 0.34 -9.42 -24.57
N GLU A 182 -0.73 -10.15 -24.24
CA GLU A 182 -1.86 -9.69 -23.44
C GLU A 182 -1.46 -9.46 -21.99
N LEU A 183 -0.71 -10.39 -21.38
CA LEU A 183 -0.17 -10.24 -20.03
C LEU A 183 0.82 -9.06 -19.94
N ARG A 184 1.65 -8.84 -20.96
CA ARG A 184 2.54 -7.66 -21.03
C ARG A 184 1.77 -6.35 -21.22
N ARG A 185 0.62 -6.37 -21.89
CA ARG A 185 -0.28 -5.21 -21.99
C ARG A 185 -0.91 -4.92 -20.63
N ILE A 186 -1.44 -5.94 -19.97
CA ILE A 186 -1.98 -5.87 -18.61
C ILE A 186 -0.94 -5.30 -17.64
N ARG A 187 0.30 -5.80 -17.64
CA ARG A 187 1.38 -5.29 -16.78
C ARG A 187 1.66 -3.80 -17.00
N ARG A 188 1.66 -3.34 -18.26
CA ARG A 188 1.83 -1.93 -18.59
C ARG A 188 0.67 -1.09 -18.07
N ASP A 189 -0.56 -1.60 -18.16
CA ASP A 189 -1.74 -0.93 -17.63
C ASP A 189 -1.69 -0.85 -16.09
N VAL A 190 -1.26 -1.93 -15.41
CA VAL A 190 -1.02 -1.97 -13.95
C VAL A 190 0.03 -0.94 -13.54
N ALA A 191 1.19 -0.92 -14.21
CA ALA A 191 2.27 0.02 -13.93
C ALA A 191 1.82 1.49 -14.11
N ARG A 192 1.05 1.77 -15.17
CA ARG A 192 0.48 3.09 -15.43
C ARG A 192 -0.51 3.51 -14.33
N LEU A 193 -1.41 2.63 -13.91
CA LEU A 193 -2.38 2.91 -12.84
C LEU A 193 -1.70 3.12 -11.48
N MET A 194 -0.63 2.38 -11.20
CA MET A 194 0.18 2.57 -9.99
C MET A 194 0.95 3.91 -10.01
N GLN A 195 1.49 4.31 -11.16
CA GLN A 195 2.16 5.60 -11.33
C GLN A 195 1.20 6.77 -11.15
N LEU A 196 0.02 6.72 -11.75
CA LEU A 196 -1.02 7.75 -11.57
C LEU A 196 -1.38 7.94 -10.09
N ARG A 197 -1.54 6.84 -9.35
CA ARG A 197 -1.86 6.91 -7.91
C ARG A 197 -0.73 7.50 -7.07
N ARG A 198 0.54 7.26 -7.44
CA ARG A 198 1.69 7.86 -6.74
C ARG A 198 1.72 9.37 -6.93
N HIS A 199 1.23 9.90 -8.05
CA HIS A 199 1.09 11.33 -8.27
C HIS A 199 -0.08 11.94 -7.49
N ASP A 200 -1.23 11.25 -7.40
CA ASP A 200 -2.37 11.72 -6.61
C ASP A 200 -2.07 11.77 -5.10
N ALA A 201 -1.24 10.85 -4.59
CA ALA A 201 -0.82 10.83 -3.18
C ALA A 201 0.15 11.97 -2.80
N VAL A 202 0.87 12.55 -3.77
CA VAL A 202 1.82 13.66 -3.54
C VAL A 202 1.13 15.02 -3.72
N GLY A 203 0.00 15.08 -4.42
CA GLY A 203 -0.74 16.31 -4.67
C GLY A 203 -1.62 16.81 -3.50
N PHE A 204 -1.75 16.06 -2.41
CA PHE A 204 -2.67 16.38 -1.30
C PHE A 204 -1.97 16.79 0.01
N THR A 205 -0.64 16.94 0.01
CA THR A 205 0.10 17.57 1.10
C THR A 205 0.36 19.04 0.76
N ALA A 206 -0.66 19.88 0.90
CA ALA A 206 -0.53 21.34 0.89
C ALA A 206 -1.62 21.96 1.76
#